data_AF-Q9W6Z5-F1
#
_entry.id   AF-Q9W6Z5-F1
#
_cell.length_a   1.000
_cell.length_b   1.000
_cell.length_c   1.000
_cell.angle_alpha   90.00
_cell.angle_beta   90.00
_cell.angle_gamma   90.00
#
_symmetry.space_group_name_H-M   'P 1'
#
loop_
_entity.id
_entity.type
_entity.pdbx_description
1 polymer ?
#
loop_
_entity_poly.entity_id
_entity_poly.type
_entity_poly.pdbx_seq_one_letter_code
_entity_poly.pdbx_strand_id
1 'polypeptide(L)'
;TKETGESLTINCVLRDSNCALSSTYWYRKKSGSTNEESISKGGRYVETVNSGSKSFSLGINDLTVEDSGTYRCKVYRHSAGMSLCLGGFLYGGGTVVTVNPGIPLSPPIVSLLHSATEEQRANGFVQLVC
;
A
#
# COMPACT_ATOMS: atom_id res chain seq x y z
N THR A 1 4.96 4.88 1.29
CA THR A 1 4.02 5.00 2.42
C THR A 1 2.72 5.57 1.89
N LYS A 2 1.59 5.08 2.38
CA LYS A 2 0.23 5.43 1.97
C LYS A 2 -0.66 5.59 3.21
N GLU A 3 -1.74 6.34 3.11
CA GLU A 3 -2.69 6.50 4.21
C GLU A 3 -3.91 5.57 4.01
N THR A 4 -4.58 5.21 5.11
CA THR A 4 -5.84 4.47 5.07
C THR A 4 -6.88 5.20 4.20
N GLY A 5 -7.64 4.44 3.40
CA GLY A 5 -8.66 4.97 2.48
C GLY A 5 -8.12 5.41 1.12
N GLU A 6 -6.80 5.58 0.97
CA GLU A 6 -6.20 5.85 -0.34
C GLU A 6 -6.21 4.61 -1.25
N SER A 7 -5.95 4.83 -2.53
CA SER A 7 -5.61 3.77 -3.48
C SER A 7 -4.11 3.73 -3.78
N LEU A 8 -3.61 2.54 -4.08
CA LEU A 8 -2.25 2.29 -4.58
C LEU A 8 -2.31 1.41 -5.82
N THR A 9 -1.35 1.59 -6.73
CA THR A 9 -1.11 0.67 -7.83
C THR A 9 0.31 0.14 -7.77
N ILE A 10 0.45 -1.18 -7.80
CA ILE A 10 1.73 -1.89 -7.82
C ILE A 10 1.95 -2.39 -9.24
N ASN A 11 3.05 -1.97 -9.88
CA ASN A 11 3.36 -2.33 -11.26
C ASN A 11 4.36 -3.49 -11.32
N CYS A 12 4.16 -4.39 -12.28
CA CYS A 12 5.08 -5.48 -12.59
C CYS A 12 5.31 -5.54 -14.10
N VAL A 13 6.57 -5.62 -14.51
CA VAL A 13 6.98 -5.61 -15.92
C VAL A 13 7.93 -6.77 -16.17
N LEU A 14 7.62 -7.60 -17.17
CA LEU A 14 8.50 -8.66 -17.64
C LEU A 14 9.52 -8.08 -18.62
N ARG A 15 10.69 -7.69 -18.09
CA ARG A 15 11.81 -7.18 -18.88
C ARG A 15 12.60 -8.31 -19.55
N ASP A 16 13.28 -7.95 -20.64
CA ASP A 16 14.35 -8.75 -21.27
C ASP A 16 13.98 -10.21 -21.59
N SER A 17 12.72 -10.40 -21.98
CA SER A 17 12.16 -11.71 -22.30
C SER A 17 11.51 -11.67 -23.69
N ASN A 18 11.96 -12.58 -24.56
CA ASN A 18 11.31 -12.86 -25.84
C ASN A 18 10.02 -13.68 -25.66
N CYS A 19 9.68 -14.05 -24.43
CA CYS A 19 8.42 -14.73 -24.11
C CYS A 19 7.25 -13.74 -24.02
N ALA A 20 6.07 -14.25 -24.35
CA ALA A 20 4.82 -13.57 -24.05
C ALA A 20 4.45 -13.72 -22.57
N LEU A 21 3.79 -12.69 -22.05
CA LEU A 21 3.12 -12.73 -20.76
C LEU A 21 1.83 -13.55 -20.91
N SER A 22 1.66 -14.57 -20.08
CA SER A 22 0.55 -15.53 -20.18
C SER A 22 -0.43 -15.41 -19.03
N SER A 23 0.05 -15.63 -17.81
CA SER A 23 -0.78 -15.65 -16.60
C SER A 23 -0.05 -14.94 -15.49
N THR A 24 -0.80 -14.16 -14.71
CA THR A 24 -0.26 -13.30 -13.66
C THR A 24 -0.84 -13.70 -12.33
N TYR A 25 -0.01 -13.60 -11.31
CA TYR A 25 -0.34 -13.96 -9.94
C TYR A 25 0.25 -12.91 -9.01
N TRP A 26 -0.45 -12.67 -7.91
CA TRP A 26 -0.05 -11.72 -6.89
C TRP A 26 0.02 -12.43 -5.56
N TYR A 27 1.05 -12.08 -4.80
CA TYR A 27 1.31 -12.62 -3.49
C TYR A 27 1.61 -11.49 -2.53
N ARG A 28 1.25 -11.67 -1.26
CA ARG A 28 1.55 -10.73 -0.19
C ARG A 28 2.04 -11.48 1.03
N LYS A 29 3.17 -11.03 1.57
CA LYS A 29 3.58 -11.32 2.94
C LYS A 29 3.19 -10.14 3.81
N LYS A 30 2.19 -10.30 4.67
CA LYS A 30 1.74 -9.25 5.61
C LYS A 30 2.89 -8.82 6.52
N SER A 31 2.87 -7.56 6.97
CA SER A 31 3.83 -7.08 7.96
C SER A 31 3.78 -7.95 9.22
N GLY A 32 4.94 -8.37 9.73
CA GLY A 32 5.05 -9.29 10.87
C GLY A 32 4.78 -10.77 10.57
N SER A 33 4.35 -11.12 9.35
CA SER A 33 4.18 -12.52 8.93
C SER A 33 5.45 -13.10 8.32
N THR A 34 5.69 -14.39 8.55
CA THR A 34 6.69 -15.19 7.84
C THR A 34 6.14 -15.81 6.55
N ASN A 35 4.82 -15.97 6.47
CA ASN A 35 4.14 -16.66 5.37
C ASN A 35 3.67 -15.68 4.30
N GLU A 36 3.82 -16.10 3.05
CA GLU A 36 3.32 -15.41 1.88
C GLU A 36 1.99 -16.02 1.43
N GLU A 37 1.01 -15.18 1.16
CA GLU A 37 -0.36 -15.56 0.80
C GLU A 37 -0.64 -15.15 -0.65
N SER A 38 -1.39 -15.97 -1.40
CA SER A 38 -1.88 -15.57 -2.72
C SER A 38 -3.00 -14.56 -2.59
N ILE A 39 -2.98 -13.53 -3.43
CA ILE A 39 -4.02 -12.52 -3.51
C ILE A 39 -5.01 -12.92 -4.59
N SER A 40 -6.26 -13.12 -4.18
CA SER A 40 -7.37 -13.30 -5.12
C SER A 40 -7.75 -11.97 -5.74
N LYS A 41 -7.85 -11.93 -7.07
CA LYS A 41 -8.28 -10.75 -7.83
C LYS A 41 -9.80 -10.57 -7.65
N GLY A 42 -10.26 -9.33 -7.54
CA GLY A 42 -11.66 -8.98 -7.31
C GLY A 42 -11.87 -8.13 -6.05
N GLY A 43 -13.06 -7.53 -5.93
CA GLY A 43 -13.37 -6.59 -4.85
C GLY A 43 -12.46 -5.35 -4.90
N ARG A 44 -11.74 -5.08 -3.80
CA ARG A 44 -10.78 -3.96 -3.72
C ARG A 44 -9.50 -4.17 -4.52
N TYR A 45 -9.21 -5.40 -4.96
CA TYR A 45 -8.00 -5.78 -5.69
C TYR A 45 -8.30 -5.88 -7.19
N VAL A 46 -7.87 -4.89 -7.96
CA VAL A 46 -8.14 -4.79 -9.40
C VAL A 46 -6.86 -5.02 -10.19
N GLU A 47 -6.84 -6.05 -11.02
CA GLU A 47 -5.71 -6.28 -11.93
C GLU A 47 -5.93 -5.62 -13.29
N THR A 48 -4.90 -4.98 -13.82
CA THR A 48 -4.85 -4.55 -15.22
C THR A 48 -3.69 -5.24 -15.93
N VAL A 49 -3.94 -5.86 -17.08
CA VAL A 49 -2.92 -6.58 -17.85
C VAL A 49 -2.74 -5.92 -19.21
N ASN A 50 -1.48 -5.63 -19.56
CA ASN A 50 -1.08 -5.18 -20.88
C ASN A 50 -0.05 -6.17 -21.45
N SER A 51 -0.55 -7.12 -22.24
CA SER A 51 0.28 -8.16 -22.86
C SER A 51 1.26 -7.60 -23.89
N GLY A 52 0.93 -6.50 -24.57
CA GLY A 52 1.78 -5.87 -25.58
C GLY A 52 3.06 -5.27 -24.98
N SER A 53 2.93 -4.55 -23.86
CA SER A 53 4.07 -4.04 -23.09
C SER A 53 4.63 -5.06 -22.09
N LYS A 54 4.09 -6.28 -22.06
CA LYS A 54 4.46 -7.35 -21.11
C LYS A 54 4.45 -6.86 -19.65
N SER A 55 3.43 -6.09 -19.32
CA SER A 55 3.27 -5.47 -18.00
C SER A 55 1.88 -5.71 -17.45
N PHE A 56 1.78 -5.69 -16.13
CA PHE A 56 0.52 -5.80 -15.42
C PHE A 56 0.63 -5.08 -14.09
N SER A 57 -0.50 -4.70 -13.53
CA SER A 57 -0.54 -3.97 -12.27
C SER A 57 -1.66 -4.46 -11.37
N LEU A 58 -1.46 -4.31 -10.07
CA LEU A 58 -2.46 -4.53 -9.04
C LEU A 58 -2.83 -3.19 -8.42
N GLY A 59 -4.04 -2.73 -8.70
CA GLY A 59 -4.70 -1.66 -7.97
C GLY A 59 -5.28 -2.21 -6.67
N ILE A 60 -5.04 -1.53 -5.56
CA ILE A 60 -5.66 -1.80 -4.27
C ILE A 60 -6.39 -0.51 -3.88
N ASN A 61 -7.71 -0.59 -3.82
CA ASN A 61 -8.55 0.53 -3.44
C ASN A 61 -8.83 0.50 -1.94
N ASP A 62 -9.09 1.67 -1.35
CA ASP A 62 -9.52 1.81 0.04
C ASP A 62 -8.57 1.06 1.01
N LEU A 63 -7.29 1.43 0.99
CA LEU A 63 -6.23 0.76 1.74
C LEU A 63 -6.54 0.72 3.23
N THR A 64 -6.19 -0.38 3.88
CA THR A 64 -6.21 -0.50 5.35
C THR A 64 -4.82 -0.76 5.89
N VAL A 65 -4.61 -0.55 7.19
CA VAL A 65 -3.31 -0.85 7.85
C VAL A 65 -2.88 -2.31 7.67
N GLU A 66 -3.83 -3.23 7.55
CA GLU A 66 -3.60 -4.65 7.28
C GLU A 66 -3.09 -4.93 5.86
N ASP A 67 -3.25 -3.98 4.94
CA ASP A 67 -2.69 -4.05 3.61
C ASP A 67 -1.17 -3.78 3.61
N SER A 68 -0.59 -3.41 4.75
CA SER A 68 0.87 -3.30 4.90
C SER A 68 1.57 -4.65 4.75
N GLY A 69 2.62 -4.70 3.93
CA GLY A 69 3.37 -5.92 3.69
C GLY A 69 4.30 -5.84 2.49
N THR A 70 4.92 -6.97 2.16
CA THR A 70 5.71 -7.13 0.93
C THR A 70 4.87 -7.81 -0.13
N TYR A 71 4.62 -7.13 -1.23
CA TYR A 71 3.88 -7.65 -2.38
C TYR A 71 4.86 -8.20 -3.41
N ARG A 72 4.56 -9.37 -3.98
CA ARG A 72 5.34 -9.97 -5.08
C ARG A 72 4.41 -10.38 -6.21
N CYS A 73 4.80 -10.01 -7.42
CA CYS A 73 4.17 -10.54 -8.62
C CYS A 73 4.86 -11.85 -9.03
N LYS A 74 4.09 -12.76 -9.63
CA LYS A 74 4.58 -13.95 -10.30
C LYS A 74 3.91 -14.01 -11.67
N VAL A 75 4.68 -14.41 -12.67
CA VAL A 75 4.20 -14.49 -14.05
C VAL A 75 4.54 -15.84 -14.64
N TYR A 76 3.58 -16.46 -15.31
CA TYR A 76 3.85 -17.53 -16.26
C TYR A 76 4.12 -16.90 -17.62
N ARG A 77 5.28 -17.22 -18.19
CA ARG A 77 5.66 -16.82 -19.54
C ARG A 77 5.66 -18.03 -20.46
N HIS A 78 5.31 -17.84 -21.72
CA HIS A 78 5.36 -18.90 -22.73
C HIS A 78 5.88 -18.36 -24.07
N SER A 79 6.25 -19.26 -24.96
CA SER A 79 6.67 -18.93 -26.33
C SER A 79 5.49 -18.46 -27.16
N ALA A 80 5.51 -17.19 -27.58
CA ALA A 80 4.60 -16.72 -28.61
C ALA A 80 5.29 -16.77 -29.98
N GLY A 81 4.68 -17.47 -30.95
CA GLY A 81 5.21 -17.59 -32.30
C GLY A 81 6.55 -18.32 -32.37
N MET A 82 7.49 -17.80 -33.17
CA MET A 82 8.80 -18.42 -33.46
C MET A 82 9.89 -18.06 -32.42
N SER A 83 9.49 -17.62 -31.23
CA SER A 83 10.39 -17.29 -30.12
C SER A 83 10.83 -18.56 -29.38
N LEU A 84 12.15 -18.82 -29.33
CA LEU A 84 12.75 -19.88 -28.50
C LEU A 84 12.72 -19.48 -27.02
N CYS A 85 11.52 -19.50 -26.46
CA CYS A 85 11.24 -19.19 -25.08
C CYS A 85 10.87 -20.50 -24.37
N LEU A 86 11.64 -20.88 -23.35
CA LEU A 86 11.23 -21.97 -22.46
C LEU A 86 10.16 -21.45 -21.49
N GLY A 87 8.97 -22.04 -21.58
CA GLY A 87 7.84 -21.70 -20.71
C GLY A 87 8.17 -21.94 -19.24
N GLY A 88 7.70 -21.06 -18.36
CA GLY A 88 8.01 -21.18 -16.95
C GLY A 88 7.51 -20.02 -16.11
N PHE A 89 7.66 -20.17 -14.80
CA PHE A 89 7.30 -19.15 -13.83
C PHE A 89 8.49 -18.27 -13.47
N LEU A 90 8.25 -16.97 -13.39
CA LEU A 90 9.20 -15.99 -12.86
C LEU A 90 8.55 -15.25 -11.69
N TYR A 91 9.36 -14.93 -10.69
CA TYR A 91 8.98 -14.14 -9.53
C TYR A 91 9.59 -12.74 -9.64
N GLY A 92 8.81 -11.72 -9.32
CA GLY A 92 9.31 -10.36 -9.14
C GLY A 92 10.09 -10.21 -7.84
N GLY A 93 10.97 -9.20 -7.79
CA GLY A 93 11.78 -8.89 -6.59
C GLY A 93 10.96 -8.45 -5.38
N GLY A 94 9.73 -7.97 -5.61
CA GLY A 94 8.80 -7.56 -4.57
C GLY A 94 8.87 -6.07 -4.25
N THR A 95 7.84 -5.58 -3.55
CA THR A 95 7.67 -4.17 -3.20
C THR A 95 7.09 -4.09 -1.79
N VAL A 96 7.74 -3.33 -0.92
CA VAL A 96 7.26 -3.07 0.44
C VAL A 96 6.23 -1.94 0.39
N VAL A 97 5.06 -2.21 0.94
CA VAL A 97 3.96 -1.27 1.10
C VAL A 97 3.72 -1.07 2.59
N THR A 98 3.64 0.20 2.99
CA THR A 98 3.33 0.60 4.36
C THR A 98 2.12 1.52 4.31
N VAL A 99 1.06 1.13 5.00
CA VAL A 99 -0.17 1.89 5.15
C VAL A 99 -0.26 2.40 6.58
N ASN A 100 -0.29 3.71 6.74
CA ASN A 100 -0.45 4.35 8.04
C ASN A 100 -1.93 4.50 8.36
N PRO A 101 -2.33 4.36 9.64
CA PRO A 101 -3.66 4.75 10.06
C PRO A 101 -3.82 6.25 9.80
N GLY A 102 -4.82 6.61 8.98
CA GLY A 102 -5.14 8.02 8.77
C GLY A 102 -5.34 8.68 10.13
N ILE A 103 -4.72 9.85 10.33
CA ILE A 103 -4.83 10.60 11.57
C ILE A 103 -6.33 10.82 11.82
N PRO A 104 -6.93 10.29 12.90
CA PRO A 104 -8.26 10.74 13.26
C PRO A 104 -8.12 12.24 13.51
N LEU A 105 -8.88 13.07 12.77
CA LEU A 105 -9.02 14.48 13.10
C LEU A 105 -9.60 14.54 14.51
N SER A 106 -8.73 14.54 15.54
CA SER A 106 -9.15 14.80 16.89
C SER A 106 -9.77 16.19 16.86
N PRO A 107 -11.00 16.37 17.38
CA PRO A 107 -11.54 17.71 17.54
C PRO A 107 -10.53 18.52 18.36
N PRO A 108 -10.30 19.81 18.02
CA PRO A 108 -9.38 20.63 18.79
C PRO A 108 -9.81 20.59 20.27
N ILE A 109 -8.89 20.20 21.14
CA ILE A 109 -9.13 20.21 22.58
C ILE A 109 -9.09 21.68 23.01
N VAL A 110 -10.26 22.29 23.14
CA VAL A 110 -10.38 23.62 23.77
C VAL A 110 -10.43 23.40 25.28
N SER A 111 -9.28 23.55 25.94
CA SER A 111 -9.23 23.63 27.40
C SER A 111 -9.51 25.07 27.83
N LEU A 112 -10.64 25.31 28.50
CA LEU A 112 -10.86 26.55 29.24
C LEU A 112 -9.93 26.57 30.44
N LEU A 113 -8.86 27.36 30.35
CA LEU A 113 -8.09 27.78 31.52
C LEU A 113 -8.97 28.73 32.32
N HIS A 114 -9.47 28.25 33.47
CA HIS A 114 -10.20 29.09 34.40
C HIS A 114 -9.23 30.12 34.98
N SER A 115 -9.56 31.40 34.81
CA SER A 115 -8.82 32.50 35.42
C SER A 115 -8.84 32.37 36.94
N ALA A 116 -7.73 32.80 37.55
CA ALA A 116 -7.51 32.89 38.98
C ALA A 116 -8.77 33.28 39.78
N THR A 117 -9.04 32.53 40.85
CA THR A 117 -9.98 32.94 41.89
C THR A 117 -9.59 34.31 42.45
N GLU A 118 -10.58 35.09 42.90
CA GLU A 118 -10.47 36.49 43.39
C GLU A 118 -9.31 36.75 44.39
N GLU A 119 -8.76 35.71 45.00
CA GLU A 119 -7.61 35.76 45.91
C GLU A 119 -6.27 36.16 45.25
N GLN A 120 -6.08 35.93 43.94
CA GLN A 120 -4.84 36.32 43.25
C GLN A 120 -4.87 37.75 42.66
N ARG A 121 -6.03 38.42 42.67
CA ARG A 121 -6.17 39.81 42.21
C ARG A 121 -5.36 40.79 43.09
N ALA A 122 -5.04 40.39 44.32
CA ALA A 122 -4.26 41.20 45.26
C ALA A 122 -2.77 41.30 44.90
N ASN A 123 -2.22 40.42 44.05
CA ASN A 123 -0.77 40.33 43.81
C ASN A 123 -0.33 40.71 42.38
N GLY A 124 -1.23 41.21 41.52
CA GLY A 124 -0.88 41.91 40.28
C GLY A 124 -0.19 41.11 39.17
N PHE A 125 -0.06 39.79 39.28
CA PHE A 125 0.57 38.95 38.25
C PHE A 125 -0.46 38.05 37.58
N VAL A 126 -0.76 38.31 36.31
CA VAL A 126 -1.52 37.41 35.43
C VAL A 126 -0.59 36.99 34.31
N GLN A 127 -0.27 35.69 34.23
CA GLN A 127 0.55 35.14 33.15
C GLN A 127 -0.36 34.35 32.19
N LEU A 128 -0.45 34.84 30.95
CA LEU A 128 -1.03 34.10 29.84
C LEU A 128 0.07 33.16 29.29
N VAL A 129 -0.25 31.87 29.16
CA VAL A 129 0.58 30.91 28.44
C VAL A 129 -0.20 30.50 27.20
N CYS A 130 0.35 30.79 26.01
CA CYS A 130 -0.16 30.34 24.72
C CYS A 130 0.26 28.89 24.44
#